data_AF-A0A520ZWN7-F1
#
_entry.id   AF-A0A520ZWN7-F1
#
_cell.length_a   1.000
_cell.length_b   1.000
_cell.length_c   1.000
_cell.angle_alpha   90.00
_cell.angle_beta   90.00
_cell.angle_gamma   90.00
#
_symmetry.space_group_name_H-M   'P 1'
#
loop_
_entity.id
_entity.type
_entity.pdbx_description
1 polymer ?
#
loop_
_entity_poly.entity_id
_entity_poly.type
_entity_poly.pdbx_seq_one_letter_code
_entity_poly.pdbx_strand_id
1 'polypeptide(L)'
;MKIQKLLDKLKDILSADRQAQREKYKSLKKVLKSLRVEKKGLEKNLSDTNDEEKQQEISSRLKVISMQRKKGLKLLKELKEERRRAK
;
A
#
# COMPACT_ATOMS: atom_id res chain seq x y z
N MET A 1 0.93 -12.39 -2.77
CA MET A 1 2.37 -12.03 -2.59
C MET A 1 2.56 -11.77 -1.11
N LYS A 2 3.70 -12.14 -0.51
CA LYS A 2 3.97 -11.77 0.89
C LYS A 2 3.87 -10.24 1.06
N ILE A 3 3.26 -9.79 2.14
CA ILE A 3 2.94 -8.38 2.38
C ILE A 3 4.17 -7.46 2.33
N GLN A 4 5.31 -7.96 2.81
CA GLN A 4 6.59 -7.26 2.77
C GLN A 4 6.97 -6.87 1.35
N LYS A 5 6.86 -7.81 0.39
CA LYS A 5 7.15 -7.53 -1.04
C LYS A 5 6.24 -6.45 -1.63
N LEU A 6 5.01 -6.31 -1.14
CA LEU A 6 4.11 -5.24 -1.59
C LEU A 6 4.50 -3.89 -0.99
N LEU A 7 4.95 -3.88 0.26
CA LEU A 7 5.44 -2.68 0.93
C LEU A 7 6.77 -2.20 0.31
N ASP A 8 7.67 -3.12 -0.01
CA ASP A 8 8.95 -2.80 -0.66
C ASP A 8 8.70 -2.20 -2.05
N LYS A 9 7.87 -2.84 -2.88
CA LYS A 9 7.47 -2.28 -4.18
C LYS A 9 6.81 -0.91 -4.07
N LEU A 10 5.99 -0.70 -3.05
CA LEU A 10 5.37 0.60 -2.81
C LEU A 10 6.44 1.63 -2.45
N LYS A 11 7.39 1.28 -1.57
CA LYS A 11 8.51 2.14 -1.19
C LYS A 11 9.33 2.52 -2.42
N ASP A 12 9.69 1.56 -3.27
CA ASP A 12 10.47 1.79 -4.50
C ASP A 12 9.76 2.76 -5.45
N ILE A 13 8.43 2.68 -5.56
CA ILE A 13 7.66 3.62 -6.37
C ILE A 13 7.64 5.00 -5.72
N LEU A 14 7.43 5.08 -4.39
CA LEU A 14 7.39 6.34 -3.65
C LEU A 14 8.73 7.08 -3.67
N SER A 15 9.86 6.36 -3.71
CA SER A 15 11.21 6.93 -3.75
C SER A 15 11.75 7.18 -5.16
N ALA A 16 11.06 6.70 -6.20
CA ALA A 16 11.47 6.95 -7.58
C ALA A 16 11.26 8.42 -7.98
N ASP A 17 12.00 8.88 -8.98
CA ASP A 17 11.80 10.19 -9.59
C ASP A 17 10.40 10.33 -10.21
N ARG A 18 10.02 11.56 -10.56
CA ARG A 18 8.66 11.85 -11.02
C ARG A 18 8.32 11.20 -12.36
N GLN A 19 9.28 11.03 -13.26
CA GLN A 19 9.08 10.37 -14.55
C GLN A 19 8.81 8.88 -14.33
N ALA A 20 9.66 8.21 -13.56
CA ALA A 20 9.50 6.82 -13.19
C ALA A 20 8.19 6.57 -12.42
N GLN A 21 7.77 7.50 -11.54
CA GLN A 21 6.47 7.44 -10.86
C GLN A 21 5.30 7.45 -11.86
N ARG A 22 5.34 8.31 -12.88
CA ARG A 22 4.31 8.39 -13.93
C ARG A 22 4.22 7.09 -14.73
N GLU A 23 5.35 6.54 -15.16
CA GLU A 23 5.40 5.26 -15.87
C GLU A 23 4.85 4.11 -15.02
N LYS A 24 5.17 4.12 -13.73
CA LYS A 24 4.72 3.12 -12.76
C LYS A 24 3.29 3.34 -12.27
N TYR A 25 2.52 4.30 -12.78
CA TYR A 25 1.13 4.58 -12.35
C TYR A 25 0.24 3.32 -12.29
N LYS A 26 0.26 2.50 -13.34
CA LYS A 26 -0.52 1.25 -13.38
C LYS A 26 -0.04 0.26 -12.33
N SER A 27 1.27 0.18 -12.10
CA SER A 27 1.88 -0.67 -11.07
C SER A 27 1.49 -0.21 -9.67
N LEU A 28 1.58 1.09 -9.38
CA LEU A 28 1.14 1.70 -8.12
C LEU A 28 -0.33 1.35 -7.81
N LYS A 29 -1.22 1.51 -8.78
CA LYS A 29 -2.63 1.14 -8.63
C LYS A 29 -2.81 -0.34 -8.28
N LYS A 30 -2.05 -1.24 -8.91
CA LYS A 30 -2.09 -2.68 -8.63
C LYS A 30 -1.57 -2.98 -7.22
N VAL A 31 -0.41 -2.44 -6.83
CA VAL A 31 0.17 -2.60 -5.48
C VAL A 31 -0.80 -2.12 -4.41
N LEU A 32 -1.42 -0.95 -4.59
CA LEU A 32 -2.43 -0.44 -3.66
C LEU A 32 -3.69 -1.31 -3.62
N LYS A 33 -4.11 -1.93 -4.73
CA LYS A 33 -5.23 -2.88 -4.70
C LYS A 33 -4.85 -4.13 -3.89
N SER A 34 -3.67 -4.70 -4.12
CA SER A 34 -3.18 -5.88 -3.39
C SER A 34 -3.04 -5.61 -1.90
N LEU A 35 -2.43 -4.48 -1.49
CA LEU A 35 -2.34 -4.09 -0.07
C LEU A 35 -3.72 -3.95 0.59
N ARG A 36 -4.81 -3.77 -0.18
CA ARG A 36 -6.18 -3.68 0.38
C ARG A 36 -6.68 -5.04 0.79
N VAL A 37 -6.43 -6.01 -0.09
CA VAL A 37 -6.85 -7.39 0.08
C VAL A 37 -6.08 -7.99 1.25
N GLU A 38 -4.76 -7.79 1.28
CA GLU A 38 -3.91 -8.25 2.38
C GLU A 38 -4.31 -7.60 3.72
N LYS A 39 -4.58 -6.29 3.74
CA LYS A 39 -5.07 -5.60 4.94
C LYS A 39 -6.36 -6.24 5.47
N LYS A 40 -7.35 -6.49 4.60
CA LYS A 40 -8.61 -7.15 4.99
C LYS A 40 -8.38 -8.56 5.54
N GLY A 41 -7.45 -9.31 4.95
CA GLY A 41 -7.08 -10.64 5.45
C GLY A 41 -6.48 -10.56 6.85
N LEU A 42 -5.60 -9.59 7.11
CA LEU A 42 -5.05 -9.37 8.45
C LEU A 42 -6.07 -8.88 9.47
N GLU A 43 -7.02 -8.03 9.07
CA GLU A 43 -8.13 -7.59 9.94
C GLU A 43 -9.00 -8.78 10.37
N LYS A 44 -9.27 -9.71 9.44
CA LYS A 44 -9.99 -10.96 9.77
C LYS A 44 -9.16 -11.86 10.69
N ASN A 45 -7.87 -12.03 10.40
CA ASN A 45 -7.02 -12.82 11.29
C ASN A 45 -6.94 -12.22 12.69
N LEU A 46 -6.94 -10.88 12.82
CA LEU A 46 -6.96 -10.20 14.11
C LEU A 46 -8.25 -10.50 14.90
N SER A 47 -9.41 -10.49 14.24
CA SER A 47 -10.69 -10.80 14.90
C SER A 47 -10.77 -12.25 15.36
N ASP A 48 -10.10 -13.16 14.66
CA ASP A 48 -10.16 -14.60 14.91
C ASP A 48 -9.05 -15.08 15.88
N THR A 49 -8.12 -14.20 16.28
CA THR A 49 -6.98 -14.53 17.14
C THR A 49 -7.30 -14.20 18.60
N ASN A 50 -7.14 -15.16 19.52
CA ASN A 50 -7.30 -14.96 20.98
C ASN A 50 -5.97 -14.80 21.74
N ASP A 51 -4.87 -14.78 21.02
CA ASP A 51 -3.51 -14.63 21.55
C ASP A 51 -3.10 -13.15 21.50
N GLU A 52 -2.88 -12.54 22.67
CA GLU A 52 -2.61 -11.10 22.80
C GLU A 52 -1.30 -10.68 22.09
N GLU A 53 -0.26 -11.51 22.14
CA GLU A 53 1.01 -11.22 21.51
C GLU A 53 0.87 -11.20 19.98
N LYS A 54 0.15 -12.19 19.43
CA LYS A 54 -0.18 -12.24 18.00
C LYS A 54 -1.11 -11.10 17.59
N GLN A 55 -2.08 -10.73 18.42
CA GLN A 55 -2.94 -9.57 18.16
C GLN A 55 -2.12 -8.28 18.06
N GLN A 56 -1.18 -8.06 18.98
CA GLN A 56 -0.29 -6.90 18.95
C GLN A 56 0.58 -6.88 17.69
N GLU A 57 1.13 -8.03 17.29
CA GLU A 57 1.92 -8.13 16.06
C GLU A 57 1.08 -7.79 14.80
N ILE A 58 -0.11 -8.37 14.69
CA ILE A 58 -1.03 -8.13 13.57
C ILE A 58 -1.47 -6.66 13.53
N SER A 59 -1.79 -6.07 14.68
CA SER A 59 -2.20 -4.66 14.77
C SER A 59 -1.08 -3.69 14.34
N SER A 60 0.17 -3.97 14.74
CA SER A 60 1.35 -3.21 14.34
C SER A 60 1.55 -3.26 12.83
N ARG A 61 1.43 -4.44 12.23
CA ARG A 61 1.48 -4.62 10.77
C ARG A 61 0.35 -3.84 10.08
N LEU A 62 -0.89 -3.93 10.57
CA LEU A 62 -2.04 -3.18 10.04
C LEU A 62 -1.82 -1.67 10.04
N LYS A 63 -1.18 -1.14 11.09
CA LYS A 63 -0.82 0.29 11.20
C LYS A 63 0.17 0.69 10.10
N VAL A 64 1.25 -0.08 9.92
CA VAL A 64 2.25 0.16 8.86
C VAL A 64 1.60 0.15 7.48
N ILE A 65 0.79 -0.87 7.17
CA ILE A 65 0.10 -0.97 5.87
C ILE A 65 -0.82 0.21 5.64
N SER A 66 -1.58 0.63 6.66
CA SER A 66 -2.52 1.74 6.56
C SER A 66 -1.79 3.06 6.27
N MET A 67 -0.68 3.33 6.95
CA MET A 67 0.14 4.52 6.72
C MET A 67 0.75 4.52 5.31
N GLN A 68 1.36 3.41 4.89
CA GLN A 68 1.98 3.30 3.58
C GLN A 68 0.96 3.43 2.45
N ARG A 69 -0.19 2.77 2.59
CA ARG A 69 -1.31 2.87 1.65
C ARG A 69 -1.80 4.30 1.51
N LYS A 70 -1.93 5.05 2.61
CA LYS A 70 -2.33 6.47 2.58
C LYS A 70 -1.34 7.31 1.76
N LYS A 71 -0.04 7.09 1.96
CA LYS A 71 1.02 7.75 1.16
C LYS A 71 0.89 7.42 -0.33
N GLY A 72 0.75 6.14 -0.67
CA GLY A 72 0.58 5.72 -2.07
C GLY A 72 -0.70 6.23 -2.73
N LEU A 73 -1.81 6.34 -2.00
CA LEU A 73 -3.06 6.92 -2.50
C LEU A 73 -2.91 8.42 -2.82
N LYS A 74 -2.15 9.16 -1.99
CA LYS A 74 -1.84 10.57 -2.26
C LYS A 74 -1.07 10.69 -3.58
N LEU A 75 0.00 9.92 -3.74
CA LEU A 75 0.77 9.88 -4.99
C LEU A 75 -0.11 9.50 -6.20
N LEU A 76 -0.96 8.49 -6.06
CA LEU A 76 -1.87 8.06 -7.13
C LEU A 76 -2.82 9.18 -7.58
N LYS A 77 -3.31 9.99 -6.62
CA LYS A 77 -4.16 11.15 -6.91
C LYS A 77 -3.38 12.22 -7.66
N GLU A 78 -2.19 12.57 -7.19
CA GLU A 78 -1.32 13.55 -7.85
C GLU A 78 -1.00 13.14 -9.31
N LEU A 79 -0.55 11.90 -9.52
CA LEU A 79 -0.25 11.38 -10.87
C LEU A 79 -1.48 11.38 -11.79
N LYS A 80 -2.68 11.14 -11.23
CA LYS A 80 -3.93 11.20 -12.00
C LYS A 80 -4.23 12.63 -12.46
N GLU A 81 -4.05 13.62 -11.59
CA GLU A 81 -4.27 15.02 -11.93
C GLU A 81 -3.22 15.55 -12.92
N GLU A 82 -1.95 15.17 -12.76
CA GLU A 82 -0.90 15.50 -13.74
C GLU A 82 -1.23 14.96 -15.13
N ARG A 83 -1.70 13.71 -15.20
CA ARG A 83 -2.10 13.09 -16.47
C ARG A 83 -3.35 13.74 -17.09
N ARG A 84 -4.22 14.35 -16.27
CA ARG A 84 -5.37 15.13 -16.75
C ARG A 84 -4.95 16.49 -17.29
N ARG A 85 -3.98 17.15 -16.67
CA ARG A 85 -3.46 18.46 -17.09
C ARG A 85 -2.54 18.40 -18.32
N ALA A 86 -1.89 17.27 -18.54
CA ALA A 86 -1.06 17.00 -19.72
C ALA A 86 -1.86 16.49 -20.95
N LYS A 87 -3.19 16.45 -20.83
CA LYS A 87 -4.14 16.10 -21.89
C LYS A 87 -4.84 17.36 -22.34
#